data_AF-A0A7R8WI88-F1
#
_entry.id   AF-A0A7R8WI88-F1
#
_cell.length_a   1.000
_cell.length_b   1.000
_cell.length_c   1.000
_cell.angle_alpha   90.00
_cell.angle_beta   90.00
_cell.angle_gamma   90.00
#
_symmetry.space_group_name_H-M   'P 1'
#
loop_
_entity.id
_entity.type
_entity.pdbx_description
1 polymer ?
#
loop_
_entity_poly.entity_id
_entity_poly.type
_entity_poly.pdbx_seq_one_letter_code
_entity_poly.pdbx_strand_id
1 'polypeptide(L)'
;HVERRFHNRHGHLVRSDAGFWSWDLDRQSPSSYLSSIPGHESARAITGADCARNLTCGMPYYYPAFGSIRETTWIPAPHPRIRHRNQVKISKERISGDVWRVNVKVVGPDHMTAVFAIGPEMNRVIRWSFKSAIGHCSVALDDREAYFLWHSYGVKPEPWTFWIEVQLTDQLKSVNITIGVTPCLSQQSKQSTEGLSEEALPRLLDLAISGHSIHGEDMVSDEVKSFRSKLPPWTGLIASTSTYDSFEV
;
A
#
# COMPACT_ATOMS: atom_id res chain seq x y z
N HIS A 1 -4.00 -4.41 -15.86
CA HIS A 1 -2.52 -4.33 -15.99
C HIS A 1 -2.01 -3.50 -14.85
N VAL A 2 -1.14 -4.06 -14.03
CA VAL A 2 -0.74 -3.51 -12.75
C VAL A 2 0.75 -3.22 -12.79
N GLU A 3 1.12 -2.05 -12.27
CA GLU A 3 2.48 -1.74 -11.90
C GLU A 3 2.60 -1.61 -10.38
N ARG A 4 3.61 -2.26 -9.80
CA ARG A 4 3.82 -2.30 -8.36
C ARG A 4 5.16 -1.72 -7.98
N ARG A 5 5.18 -0.99 -6.88
CA ARG A 5 6.36 -0.36 -6.28
C ARG A 5 6.33 -0.56 -4.78
N PHE A 6 7.46 -0.98 -4.24
CA PHE A 6 7.61 -1.29 -2.82
C PHE A 6 8.70 -0.41 -2.26
N HIS A 7 8.37 0.36 -1.23
CA HIS A 7 9.26 1.32 -0.60
C HIS A 7 9.54 0.89 0.84
N ASN A 8 10.79 1.08 1.26
CA ASN A 8 11.19 0.84 2.64
C ASN A 8 10.83 2.03 3.55
N ARG A 9 11.25 1.93 4.81
CA ARG A 9 11.10 2.92 5.88
C ARG A 9 11.64 4.32 5.61
N HIS A 10 12.58 4.44 4.68
CA HIS A 10 13.18 5.71 4.25
C HIS A 10 12.46 6.28 3.01
N GLY A 11 11.40 5.62 2.53
CA GLY A 11 10.72 5.97 1.28
C GLY A 11 11.50 5.58 0.03
N HIS A 12 12.61 4.83 0.15
CA HIS A 12 13.39 4.40 -1.00
C HIS A 12 12.73 3.21 -1.70
N LEU A 13 12.67 3.26 -3.02
CA LEU A 13 12.17 2.16 -3.86
C LEU A 13 13.13 0.97 -3.74
N VAL A 14 12.65 -0.14 -3.18
CA VAL A 14 13.44 -1.38 -3.03
C VAL A 14 13.10 -2.42 -4.07
N ARG A 15 11.87 -2.42 -4.58
CA ARG A 15 11.41 -3.37 -5.59
C ARG A 15 10.33 -2.74 -6.47
N SER A 16 10.36 -3.05 -7.76
CA SER A 16 9.27 -2.73 -8.68
C SER A 16 9.11 -3.85 -9.69
N ASP A 17 7.86 -4.13 -10.06
CA ASP A 17 7.51 -5.10 -11.09
C ASP A 17 6.15 -4.72 -11.73
N ALA A 18 5.80 -5.39 -12.83
CA ALA A 18 4.55 -5.18 -13.53
C ALA A 18 3.98 -6.51 -14.07
N GLY A 19 2.66 -6.53 -14.30
CA GLY A 19 1.98 -7.73 -14.74
C GLY A 19 0.47 -7.58 -14.89
N PHE A 20 -0.15 -8.57 -15.52
CA PHE A 20 -1.59 -8.73 -15.49
C PHE A 20 -2.00 -9.45 -14.21
N TRP A 21 -2.85 -8.80 -13.43
CA TRP A 21 -3.52 -9.42 -12.31
C TRP A 21 -4.97 -9.71 -12.71
N SER A 22 -5.37 -10.97 -12.64
CA SER A 22 -6.72 -11.42 -13.01
C SER A 22 -7.53 -11.72 -11.76
N TRP A 23 -8.75 -11.18 -11.73
CA TRP A 23 -9.80 -11.60 -10.82
C TRP A 23 -10.66 -12.64 -11.52
N ASP A 24 -10.36 -13.89 -11.21
CA ASP A 24 -10.96 -15.04 -11.82
C ASP A 24 -12.35 -15.26 -11.20
N LEU A 25 -13.37 -14.64 -11.80
CA LEU A 25 -14.77 -14.73 -11.35
C LEU A 25 -15.46 -16.04 -11.76
N ASP A 26 -14.91 -16.71 -12.78
CA ASP A 26 -15.34 -18.03 -13.22
C ASP A 26 -14.56 -19.10 -12.43
N ARG A 27 -15.26 -20.13 -11.92
CA ARG A 27 -14.64 -21.23 -11.17
C ARG A 27 -13.63 -22.06 -11.97
N GLN A 28 -13.73 -22.05 -13.30
CA GLN A 28 -12.78 -22.74 -14.17
C GLN A 28 -11.56 -21.87 -14.50
N SER A 29 -11.58 -20.59 -14.16
CA SER A 29 -10.41 -19.72 -14.32
C SER A 29 -9.34 -20.02 -13.27
N PRO A 30 -8.05 -19.89 -13.61
CA PRO A 30 -7.53 -19.47 -14.90
C PRO A 30 -7.44 -20.61 -15.94
N SER A 31 -7.66 -21.86 -15.55
CA SER A 31 -7.38 -23.04 -16.38
C SER A 31 -8.09 -23.06 -17.75
N SER A 32 -9.28 -22.46 -17.84
CA SER A 32 -10.06 -22.41 -19.09
C SER A 32 -9.46 -21.50 -20.18
N TYR A 33 -8.72 -20.45 -19.80
CA TYR A 33 -8.20 -19.47 -20.76
C TYR A 33 -6.67 -19.37 -20.77
N LEU A 34 -6.00 -19.77 -19.69
CA LEU A 34 -4.59 -19.48 -19.45
C LEU A 34 -3.68 -20.04 -20.54
N SER A 35 -3.92 -21.28 -20.99
CA SER A 35 -3.15 -21.94 -22.06
C SER A 35 -3.25 -21.22 -23.41
N SER A 36 -4.27 -20.38 -23.61
CA SER A 36 -4.43 -19.59 -24.84
C SER A 36 -3.55 -18.32 -24.85
N ILE A 37 -2.95 -17.96 -23.71
CA ILE A 37 -2.13 -16.77 -23.57
C ILE A 37 -0.66 -17.13 -23.82
N PRO A 38 0.04 -16.48 -24.76
CA PRO A 38 1.48 -16.59 -24.89
C PRO A 38 2.22 -16.16 -23.62
N GLY A 39 3.15 -16.97 -23.14
CA GLY A 39 3.89 -16.73 -21.90
C GLY A 39 3.16 -17.14 -20.62
N HIS A 40 2.05 -17.89 -20.75
CA HIS A 40 1.29 -18.41 -19.61
C HIS A 40 2.09 -19.30 -18.65
N GLU A 41 3.22 -19.88 -19.10
CA GLU A 41 4.08 -20.67 -18.20
C GLU A 41 4.68 -19.82 -17.06
N SER A 42 4.75 -18.50 -17.25
CA SER A 42 5.19 -17.56 -16.23
C SER A 42 4.09 -17.14 -15.25
N ALA A 43 2.85 -17.56 -15.51
CA ALA A 43 1.72 -17.24 -14.65
C ALA A 43 1.82 -18.00 -13.33
N ARG A 44 1.38 -17.35 -12.25
CA ARG A 44 1.36 -17.94 -10.91
C ARG A 44 0.14 -17.47 -10.13
N ALA A 45 -0.29 -18.28 -9.17
CA ALA A 45 -1.25 -17.84 -8.17
C ALA A 45 -0.64 -16.80 -7.22
N ILE A 46 -1.46 -15.88 -6.74
CA ILE A 46 -1.16 -15.09 -5.54
C ILE A 46 -1.51 -15.92 -4.32
N THR A 47 -0.55 -16.06 -3.40
CA THR A 47 -0.67 -16.98 -2.26
C THR A 47 -0.60 -16.23 -0.93
N GLY A 48 -0.87 -16.94 0.18
CA GLY A 48 -0.71 -16.37 1.53
C GLY A 48 0.70 -15.83 1.82
N ALA A 49 1.74 -16.32 1.14
CA ALA A 49 3.09 -15.76 1.25
C ALA A 49 3.23 -14.36 0.62
N ASP A 50 2.41 -14.02 -0.38
CA ASP A 50 2.34 -12.65 -0.91
C ASP A 50 1.63 -11.70 0.07
N CYS A 51 0.58 -12.19 0.73
CA CYS A 51 -0.20 -11.49 1.76
C CYS A 51 0.60 -11.24 3.04
N ALA A 52 1.29 -12.26 3.55
CA ALA A 52 2.18 -12.11 4.71
C ALA A 52 3.30 -11.08 4.50
N ARG A 53 3.71 -10.84 3.24
CA ARG A 53 4.78 -9.89 2.90
C ARG A 53 4.29 -8.48 2.60
N ASN A 54 3.06 -8.33 2.11
CA ASN A 54 2.57 -7.05 1.58
C ASN A 54 1.09 -6.86 1.91
N LEU A 55 0.72 -5.64 2.31
CA LEU A 55 -0.68 -5.28 2.41
C LEU A 55 -1.42 -5.63 1.11
N THR A 56 -2.62 -6.19 1.26
CA THR A 56 -3.48 -6.62 0.15
C THR A 56 -2.77 -7.59 -0.82
N CYS A 57 -1.87 -8.43 -0.29
CA CYS A 57 -1.06 -9.38 -1.07
C CYS A 57 -0.22 -8.72 -2.17
N GLY A 58 0.06 -7.42 -2.01
CA GLY A 58 0.76 -6.62 -3.00
C GLY A 58 -0.08 -6.36 -4.24
N MET A 59 -1.40 -6.29 -4.12
CA MET A 59 -2.31 -6.09 -5.24
C MET A 59 -3.22 -4.87 -5.06
N PRO A 60 -3.55 -4.15 -6.15
CA PRO A 60 -4.36 -2.95 -6.08
C PRO A 60 -5.85 -3.31 -5.97
N TYR A 61 -6.36 -3.61 -4.77
CA TYR A 61 -7.79 -3.85 -4.62
C TYR A 61 -8.59 -2.56 -4.83
N TYR A 62 -9.64 -2.64 -5.67
CA TYR A 62 -10.55 -1.52 -5.94
C TYR A 62 -11.68 -1.40 -4.88
N TYR A 63 -12.17 -2.53 -4.37
CA TYR A 63 -13.16 -2.59 -3.29
C TYR A 63 -12.73 -3.59 -2.20
N PRO A 64 -13.21 -3.45 -0.95
CA PRO A 64 -12.70 -4.21 0.20
C PRO A 64 -13.27 -5.63 0.28
N ALA A 65 -13.10 -6.44 -0.76
CA ALA A 65 -13.52 -7.84 -0.80
C ALA A 65 -12.36 -8.82 -0.58
N PHE A 66 -11.47 -8.48 0.36
CA PHE A 66 -10.25 -9.22 0.65
C PHE A 66 -10.49 -10.70 0.97
N GLY A 67 -11.61 -11.05 1.61
CA GLY A 67 -11.96 -12.44 1.96
C GLY A 67 -12.80 -13.20 0.91
N SER A 68 -13.33 -12.51 -0.10
CA SER A 68 -14.22 -13.11 -1.11
C SER A 68 -13.46 -13.57 -2.37
N ILE A 69 -12.28 -13.01 -2.62
CA ILE A 69 -11.46 -13.31 -3.80
C ILE A 69 -10.27 -14.16 -3.34
N ARG A 70 -10.48 -15.48 -3.28
CA ARG A 70 -9.51 -16.43 -2.70
C ARG A 70 -8.37 -16.81 -3.64
N GLU A 71 -8.62 -16.77 -4.94
CA GLU A 71 -7.66 -17.18 -5.96
C GLU A 71 -7.60 -16.12 -7.04
N THR A 72 -6.40 -15.58 -7.26
CA THR A 72 -6.13 -14.62 -8.33
C THR A 72 -4.83 -15.00 -9.02
N THR A 73 -4.77 -14.69 -10.31
CA THR A 73 -3.65 -15.05 -11.16
C THR A 73 -2.80 -13.82 -11.45
N TRP A 74 -1.48 -13.98 -11.34
CA TRP A 74 -0.49 -12.99 -11.74
C TRP A 74 0.30 -13.48 -12.93
N ILE A 75 0.34 -12.69 -13.99
CA ILE A 75 1.06 -12.96 -15.23
C ILE A 75 2.06 -11.81 -15.43
N PRO A 76 3.38 -12.06 -15.32
CA PRO A 76 4.39 -11.04 -15.57
C PRO A 76 4.22 -10.37 -16.94
N ALA A 77 4.39 -9.04 -16.99
CA ALA A 77 4.29 -8.26 -18.22
C ALA A 77 5.23 -7.04 -18.16
N PRO A 78 5.59 -6.43 -19.30
CA PRO A 78 6.31 -5.17 -19.33
C PRO A 78 5.54 -4.07 -18.60
N HIS A 79 6.24 -3.04 -18.09
CA HIS A 79 5.59 -1.93 -17.40
C HIS A 79 4.60 -1.19 -18.31
N PRO A 80 3.37 -0.89 -17.83
CA PRO A 80 2.43 -0.06 -18.57
C PRO A 80 2.95 1.36 -18.70
N ARG A 81 2.62 2.02 -19.80
CA ARG A 81 2.75 3.48 -19.91
C ARG A 81 1.58 4.12 -19.16
N ILE A 82 1.86 4.70 -18.00
CA ILE A 82 0.89 5.41 -17.15
C ILE A 82 1.25 6.88 -17.14
N ARG A 83 0.39 7.75 -17.68
CA ARG A 83 0.64 9.21 -17.69
C ARG A 83 0.38 9.81 -16.31
N HIS A 84 -0.69 9.39 -15.66
CA HIS A 84 -1.11 9.89 -14.35
C HIS A 84 -0.83 8.88 -13.24
N ARG A 85 0.47 8.69 -12.96
CA ARG A 85 0.92 7.83 -11.85
C ARG A 85 0.65 8.49 -10.49
N ASN A 86 0.37 7.66 -9.50
CA ASN A 86 0.40 8.05 -8.08
C ASN A 86 1.73 8.74 -7.72
N GLN A 87 1.59 9.91 -7.11
CA GLN A 87 2.65 10.65 -6.45
C GLN A 87 2.29 10.73 -4.98
N VAL A 88 2.97 9.93 -4.16
CA VAL A 88 2.72 9.83 -2.72
C VAL A 88 3.81 10.60 -1.98
N LYS A 89 3.39 11.46 -1.06
CA LYS A 89 4.27 12.12 -0.09
C LYS A 89 3.80 11.76 1.30
N ILE A 90 4.72 11.27 2.12
CA ILE A 90 4.47 10.87 3.51
C ILE A 90 5.40 11.68 4.40
N SER A 91 4.87 12.25 5.47
CA SER A 91 5.67 12.85 6.54
C SER A 91 5.16 12.40 7.90
N LYS A 92 6.06 12.34 8.87
CA LYS A 92 5.76 11.90 10.23
C LYS A 92 6.15 13.00 11.21
N GLU A 93 5.31 13.21 12.21
CA GLU A 93 5.56 14.17 13.29
C GLU A 93 5.10 13.58 14.63
N ARG A 94 5.80 13.93 15.69
CA ARG A 94 5.46 13.48 17.06
C ARG A 94 4.57 14.54 17.71
N ILE A 95 3.35 14.17 18.06
CA ILE A 95 2.35 15.09 18.65
C ILE A 95 2.48 15.15 20.17
N SER A 96 2.73 14.00 20.80
CA SER A 96 2.98 13.85 22.24
C SER A 96 4.01 12.74 22.47
N GLY A 97 4.41 12.49 23.72
CA GLY A 97 5.37 11.45 24.06
C GLY A 97 5.06 10.07 23.45
N ASP A 98 3.80 9.69 23.33
CA ASP A 98 3.40 8.38 22.83
C ASP A 98 2.56 8.43 21.54
N VAL A 99 2.26 9.61 21.00
CA VAL A 99 1.42 9.77 19.81
C VAL A 99 2.21 10.32 18.63
N TRP A 100 2.14 9.61 17.51
CA TRP A 100 2.70 10.01 16.23
C TRP A 100 1.59 10.31 15.24
N ARG A 101 1.76 11.36 14.44
CA ARG A 101 0.91 11.65 13.30
C ARG A 101 1.65 11.35 12.01
N VAL A 102 1.03 10.55 11.16
CA VAL A 102 1.43 10.28 9.78
C VAL A 102 0.55 11.13 8.87
N ASN A 103 1.18 12.04 8.13
CA ASN A 103 0.54 12.88 7.13
C ASN A 103 0.79 12.28 5.75
N VAL A 104 -0.26 12.12 4.96
CA VAL A 104 -0.22 11.52 3.63
C VAL A 104 -0.83 12.49 2.63
N LYS A 105 -0.12 12.73 1.53
CA LYS A 105 -0.61 13.47 0.37
C LYS A 105 -0.42 12.63 -0.88
N VAL A 106 -1.51 12.34 -1.58
CA VAL A 106 -1.53 11.56 -2.81
C VAL A 106 -2.08 12.41 -3.94
N VAL A 107 -1.38 12.39 -5.08
CA VAL A 107 -1.92 12.86 -6.37
C VAL A 107 -1.92 11.66 -7.31
N GLY A 108 -3.05 11.31 -7.90
CA GLY A 108 -3.17 10.11 -8.71
C GLY A 108 -4.37 10.17 -9.65
N PRO A 109 -4.83 9.02 -10.18
CA PRO A 109 -5.98 8.94 -11.07
C PRO A 109 -7.30 9.20 -10.33
N ASP A 110 -8.39 9.20 -11.10
CA ASP A 110 -9.76 9.48 -10.67
C ASP A 110 -10.29 8.55 -9.58
N HIS A 111 -9.74 7.34 -9.47
CA HIS A 111 -10.07 6.38 -8.43
C HIS A 111 -8.83 5.91 -7.70
N MET A 112 -8.80 6.12 -6.38
CA MET A 112 -7.69 5.73 -5.50
C MET A 112 -8.19 5.00 -4.27
N THR A 113 -7.40 4.04 -3.80
CA THR A 113 -7.61 3.36 -2.52
C THR A 113 -6.37 3.49 -1.66
N ALA A 114 -6.57 3.65 -0.35
CA ALA A 114 -5.50 3.53 0.63
C ALA A 114 -5.86 2.43 1.61
N VAL A 115 -4.93 1.50 1.83
CA VAL A 115 -5.03 0.48 2.86
C VAL A 115 -3.89 0.69 3.82
N PHE A 116 -4.19 0.75 5.11
CA PHE A 116 -3.13 0.83 6.11
C PHE A 116 -3.38 -0.13 7.26
N ALA A 117 -2.31 -0.65 7.83
CA ALA A 117 -2.33 -1.47 9.04
C ALA A 117 -1.37 -0.88 10.06
N ILE A 118 -1.75 -0.90 11.33
CA ILE A 118 -0.88 -0.41 12.40
C ILE A 118 0.42 -1.23 12.45
N GLY A 119 1.54 -0.54 12.73
CA GLY A 119 2.82 -1.19 12.89
C GLY A 119 2.85 -2.07 14.14
N PRO A 120 3.76 -3.07 14.20
CA PRO A 120 3.86 -4.00 15.32
C PRO A 120 4.19 -3.32 16.67
N GLU A 121 4.72 -2.11 16.60
CA GLU A 121 5.17 -1.30 17.74
C GLU A 121 4.08 -0.31 18.22
N MET A 122 2.93 -0.32 17.56
CA MET A 122 1.78 0.53 17.85
C MET A 122 0.64 -0.27 18.48
N ASN A 123 -0.10 0.39 19.35
CA ASN A 123 -1.24 -0.18 20.05
C ASN A 123 -2.55 0.00 19.26
N ARG A 124 -2.80 1.23 18.76
CA ARG A 124 -4.06 1.58 18.10
C ARG A 124 -3.97 2.89 17.31
N VAL A 125 -4.93 3.08 16.42
CA VAL A 125 -5.25 4.39 15.83
C VAL A 125 -6.10 5.18 16.83
N ILE A 126 -5.72 6.42 17.13
CA ILE A 126 -6.40 7.29 18.11
C ILE A 126 -7.33 8.26 17.40
N ARG A 127 -6.84 8.89 16.32
CA ARG A 127 -7.56 9.90 15.53
C ARG A 127 -7.13 9.85 14.07
N TRP A 128 -7.95 10.44 13.21
CA TRP A 128 -7.63 10.66 11.80
C TRP A 128 -8.34 11.90 11.27
N SER A 129 -8.00 12.34 10.07
CA SER A 129 -8.59 13.53 9.43
C SER A 129 -9.97 13.32 8.80
N PHE A 130 -10.54 12.11 8.90
CA PHE A 130 -11.79 11.76 8.21
C PHE A 130 -13.01 12.00 9.11
N LYS A 131 -13.58 10.94 9.69
CA LYS A 131 -14.75 11.01 10.58
C LYS A 131 -14.32 11.15 12.04
N SER A 132 -15.19 11.73 12.87
CA SER A 132 -14.93 11.88 14.31
C SER A 132 -14.81 10.54 15.06
N ALA A 133 -15.43 9.47 14.56
CA ALA A 133 -15.28 8.11 15.07
C ALA A 133 -14.58 7.21 14.04
N ILE A 134 -13.63 6.41 14.53
CA ILE A 134 -13.03 5.31 13.77
C ILE A 134 -14.05 4.17 13.82
N GLY A 135 -14.80 3.98 12.73
CA GLY A 135 -15.74 2.87 12.64
C GLY A 135 -15.02 1.52 12.66
N HIS A 136 -15.72 0.46 13.05
CA HIS A 136 -15.25 -0.94 12.95
C HIS A 136 -15.15 -1.43 11.49
N CYS A 137 -14.57 -0.63 10.60
CA CYS A 137 -14.25 -1.00 9.22
C CYS A 137 -12.82 -1.56 9.14
N SER A 138 -12.40 -2.26 10.20
CA SER A 138 -11.18 -3.04 10.18
C SER A 138 -11.44 -4.35 9.47
N VAL A 139 -10.78 -4.58 8.34
CA VAL A 139 -10.70 -5.92 7.77
C VAL A 139 -9.53 -6.59 8.46
N ALA A 140 -9.74 -7.81 8.98
CA ALA A 140 -8.62 -8.66 9.39
C ALA A 140 -7.83 -9.01 8.13
N LEU A 141 -6.74 -8.30 7.91
CA LEU A 141 -5.80 -8.55 6.84
C LEU A 141 -4.56 -9.16 7.49
N ASP A 142 -4.40 -10.47 7.32
CA ASP A 142 -3.23 -11.22 7.82
C ASP A 142 -2.98 -11.00 9.32
N ASP A 143 -4.04 -11.17 10.13
CA ASP A 143 -4.06 -11.00 11.59
C ASP A 143 -3.79 -9.58 12.11
N ARG A 144 -3.72 -8.58 11.22
CA ARG A 144 -3.61 -7.16 11.58
C ARG A 144 -4.90 -6.41 11.32
N GLU A 145 -5.18 -5.47 12.21
CA GLU A 145 -6.25 -4.50 12.00
C GLU A 145 -5.87 -3.58 10.84
N ALA A 146 -6.55 -3.73 9.69
CA ALA A 146 -6.32 -2.93 8.50
C ALA A 146 -7.55 -2.10 8.14
N TYR A 147 -7.31 -0.86 7.72
CA TYR A 147 -8.32 0.10 7.36
C TYR A 147 -8.32 0.32 5.85
N PHE A 148 -9.50 0.30 5.25
CA PHE A 148 -9.68 0.58 3.83
C PHE A 148 -10.32 1.96 3.63
N LEU A 149 -9.65 2.78 2.83
CA LEU A 149 -10.11 4.10 2.44
C LEU A 149 -10.27 4.13 0.92
N TRP A 150 -11.36 4.71 0.47
CA TRP A 150 -11.64 4.92 -0.95
C TRP A 150 -11.83 6.41 -1.22
N HIS A 151 -11.18 6.89 -2.28
CA HIS A 151 -11.27 8.26 -2.74
C HIS A 151 -11.50 8.24 -4.26
N SER A 152 -12.49 9.01 -4.71
CA SER A 152 -12.69 9.25 -6.13
C SER A 152 -13.09 10.69 -6.39
N TYR A 153 -12.81 11.14 -7.61
CA TYR A 153 -13.23 12.44 -8.10
C TYR A 153 -13.67 12.34 -9.56
N GLY A 154 -14.55 13.25 -10.00
CA GLY A 154 -15.07 13.24 -11.37
C GLY A 154 -14.17 13.95 -12.37
N VAL A 155 -14.13 15.30 -12.30
CA VAL A 155 -13.55 16.12 -13.37
C VAL A 155 -12.24 16.80 -12.98
N LYS A 156 -12.11 17.27 -11.74
CA LYS A 156 -10.93 18.02 -11.29
C LYS A 156 -10.08 17.16 -10.37
N PRO A 157 -8.83 16.83 -10.76
CA PRO A 157 -7.90 16.16 -9.86
C PRO A 157 -7.54 17.11 -8.72
N GLU A 158 -7.81 16.68 -7.49
CA GLU A 158 -7.36 17.37 -6.28
C GLU A 158 -6.46 16.44 -5.47
N PRO A 159 -5.37 16.97 -4.87
CA PRO A 159 -4.52 16.17 -4.01
C PRO A 159 -5.31 15.61 -2.81
N TRP A 160 -5.39 14.29 -2.70
CA TRP A 160 -5.98 13.64 -1.55
C TRP A 160 -5.01 13.75 -0.36
N THR A 161 -5.37 14.56 0.62
CA THR A 161 -4.54 14.82 1.81
C THR A 161 -5.27 14.36 3.06
N PHE A 162 -4.61 13.53 3.87
CA PHE A 162 -5.16 13.03 5.12
C PHE A 162 -4.07 12.77 6.15
N TRP A 163 -4.47 12.59 7.42
CA TRP A 163 -3.55 12.21 8.48
C TRP A 163 -4.14 11.14 9.39
N ILE A 164 -3.25 10.35 10.00
CA ILE A 164 -3.57 9.26 10.92
C ILE A 164 -2.70 9.43 12.16
N GLU A 165 -3.30 9.37 13.34
CA GLU A 165 -2.59 9.38 14.62
C GLU A 165 -2.58 7.99 15.24
N VAL A 166 -1.39 7.51 15.56
CA VAL A 166 -1.15 6.19 16.17
C VAL A 166 -0.43 6.33 17.51
N GLN A 167 -0.77 5.46 18.45
CA GLN A 167 -0.20 5.44 19.80
C GLN A 167 0.75 4.28 19.99
N LEU A 168 1.94 4.54 20.56
CA LEU A 168 2.95 3.53 20.88
C LEU A 168 2.48 2.54 21.96
N THR A 169 2.89 1.29 21.83
CA THR A 169 2.62 0.24 22.82
C THR A 169 3.38 0.48 24.14
N ASP A 170 2.76 0.14 25.27
CA ASP A 170 3.35 0.31 26.61
C ASP A 170 4.65 -0.49 26.80
N GLN A 171 4.85 -1.57 26.03
CA GLN A 171 6.09 -2.36 26.04
C GLN A 171 7.30 -1.62 25.45
N LEU A 172 7.10 -0.60 24.61
CA LEU A 172 8.17 0.30 24.19
C LEU A 172 8.32 1.50 25.12
N LYS A 173 7.37 1.74 26.03
CA LYS A 173 7.51 2.73 27.10
C LYS A 173 8.48 2.26 28.18
N SER A 174 8.67 0.94 28.34
CA SER A 174 9.64 0.34 29.27
C SER A 174 11.06 0.22 28.69
N VAL A 175 11.25 0.44 27.39
CA VAL A 175 12.56 0.85 26.87
C VAL A 175 12.75 2.28 27.32
N ASN A 176 13.20 2.45 28.56
CA ASN A 176 13.66 3.72 29.09
C ASN A 176 14.73 4.25 28.12
N ILE A 177 14.35 5.15 27.21
CA ILE A 177 15.30 6.11 26.65
C ILE A 177 15.67 6.99 27.83
N THR A 178 16.64 6.54 28.63
CA THR A 178 17.19 7.27 29.75
C THR A 178 17.92 8.47 29.18
N ILE A 179 17.22 9.58 28.99
CA ILE A 179 17.88 10.89 28.86
C ILE A 179 18.19 11.32 30.28
N GLY A 180 19.33 10.85 30.79
CA GLY A 180 19.86 11.30 32.05
C GLY A 180 20.26 12.76 31.95
N VAL A 181 19.46 13.66 32.54
CA VAL A 181 19.90 15.02 32.83
C VAL A 181 20.34 15.03 34.29
N THR A 182 21.63 14.81 34.52
CA THR A 182 22.25 14.93 35.84
C THR A 182 22.88 16.32 35.96
N PRO A 183 22.48 17.16 36.92
CA PRO A 183 23.26 18.35 37.27
C PRO A 183 24.18 18.00 38.44
N CYS A 184 25.44 17.66 38.17
CA CYS A 184 26.64 18.39 38.62
C CYS A 184 27.95 17.57 38.41
N LEU A 185 28.88 18.17 37.67
CA LEU A 185 30.35 18.07 37.70
C LEU A 185 31.00 16.72 38.10
N SER A 186 31.43 15.95 37.10
CA SER A 186 32.87 15.73 36.83
C SER A 186 33.09 14.96 35.53
N GLN A 187 34.06 15.46 34.76
CA GLN A 187 34.83 14.81 33.69
C GLN A 187 34.09 13.92 32.66
N GLN A 188 33.91 14.43 31.45
CA GLN A 188 34.69 14.02 30.27
C GLN A 188 34.22 14.77 29.01
N SER A 189 35.09 14.76 28.00
CA SER A 189 35.07 15.50 26.74
C SER A 189 33.69 15.76 26.12
N LYS A 190 33.46 17.01 25.73
CA LYS A 190 32.37 17.44 24.86
C LYS A 190 32.42 16.68 23.54
N GLN A 191 31.48 15.76 23.33
CA GLN A 191 31.03 15.40 22.00
C GLN A 191 29.66 16.04 21.78
N SER A 192 29.58 16.80 20.70
CA SER A 192 28.41 17.51 20.20
C SER A 192 27.24 16.57 19.98
N THR A 193 26.05 17.07 20.27
CA THR A 193 24.76 16.53 19.82
C THR A 193 24.76 16.41 18.30
N GLU A 194 24.97 15.20 17.78
CA GLU A 194 24.67 14.82 16.41
C GLU A 194 23.68 13.65 16.41
N GLY A 195 22.60 13.84 15.66
CA GLY A 195 21.61 12.88 15.16
C GLY A 195 21.40 11.57 15.93
N LEU A 196 20.20 11.41 16.51
CA LEU A 196 19.56 10.09 16.50
C LEU A 196 19.54 9.62 15.04
N SER A 197 20.20 8.51 14.72
CA SER A 197 20.16 7.97 13.37
C SER A 197 18.71 7.63 13.04
N GLU A 198 18.30 7.98 11.81
CA GLU A 198 16.94 7.83 11.29
C GLU A 198 16.45 6.36 11.33
N GLU A 199 17.36 5.41 11.56
CA GLU A 199 17.17 3.96 11.59
C GLU A 199 16.50 3.44 12.89
N ALA A 200 16.45 4.23 13.96
CA ALA A 200 15.91 3.78 15.27
C ALA A 200 14.45 4.18 15.55
N LEU A 201 13.78 4.87 14.62
CA LEU A 201 12.36 5.21 14.81
C LEU A 201 11.50 3.93 14.77
N PRO A 202 10.33 3.92 15.41
CA PRO A 202 9.39 2.81 15.29
C PRO A 202 8.69 2.80 13.91
N ARG A 203 8.31 1.63 13.41
CA ARG A 203 7.39 1.43 12.28
C ARG A 203 6.00 1.77 12.78
N LEU A 204 5.52 2.94 12.37
CA LEU A 204 4.24 3.51 12.76
C LEU A 204 3.08 2.76 12.10
N LEU A 205 3.18 2.52 10.80
CA LEU A 205 2.17 1.80 10.02
C LEU A 205 2.73 1.28 8.70
N ASP A 206 2.00 0.36 8.09
CA ASP A 206 2.15 0.08 6.67
C ASP A 206 1.06 0.80 5.89
N LEU A 207 1.42 1.32 4.72
CA LEU A 207 0.50 2.01 3.83
C LEU A 207 0.64 1.45 2.41
N ALA A 208 -0.47 1.03 1.83
CA ALA A 208 -0.60 0.71 0.42
C ALA A 208 -1.54 1.71 -0.25
N ILE A 209 -1.05 2.42 -1.26
CA ILE A 209 -1.84 3.31 -2.11
C ILE A 209 -2.01 2.64 -3.46
N SER A 210 -3.25 2.51 -3.92
CA SER A 210 -3.55 2.03 -5.27
C SER A 210 -4.27 3.09 -6.08
N GLY A 211 -3.84 3.27 -7.32
CA GLY A 211 -4.52 4.12 -8.30
C GLY A 211 -5.14 3.26 -9.38
N HIS A 212 -6.37 3.56 -9.77
CA HIS A 212 -7.13 2.84 -10.78
C HIS A 212 -7.54 3.82 -11.87
N SER A 213 -7.02 3.63 -13.08
CA SER A 213 -7.51 4.36 -14.25
C SER A 213 -8.72 3.61 -14.78
N ILE A 214 -9.93 4.07 -14.44
CA ILE A 214 -11.17 3.46 -14.94
C ILE A 214 -11.79 4.25 -16.10
N HIS A 215 -11.24 5.44 -16.36
CA HIS A 215 -11.62 6.34 -17.43
C HIS A 215 -10.36 6.91 -18.12
N GLY A 216 -10.58 7.53 -19.29
CA GLY A 216 -9.52 8.23 -20.01
C GLY A 216 -8.50 7.32 -20.70
N GLU A 217 -7.41 7.93 -21.18
CA GLU A 217 -6.40 7.26 -22.02
C GLU A 217 -5.58 6.20 -21.27
N ASP A 218 -5.39 6.38 -19.95
CA ASP A 218 -4.65 5.43 -19.13
C ASP A 218 -5.51 4.19 -18.76
N MET A 219 -6.83 4.19 -19.01
CA MET A 219 -7.72 3.08 -18.64
C MET A 219 -7.24 1.74 -19.19
N VAL A 220 -6.82 1.70 -20.47
CA VAL A 220 -6.41 0.47 -21.14
C VAL A 220 -5.09 0.70 -21.85
N SER A 221 -4.00 0.20 -21.24
CA SER A 221 -2.67 0.18 -21.87
C SER A 221 -2.63 -0.63 -23.18
N ASP A 222 -1.65 -0.35 -24.04
CA ASP A 222 -1.50 -1.06 -25.32
C ASP A 222 -1.19 -2.55 -25.12
N GLU A 223 -0.50 -2.89 -24.03
CA GLU A 223 -0.26 -4.28 -23.62
C GLU A 223 -1.58 -5.00 -23.30
N VAL A 224 -2.55 -4.33 -22.67
CA VAL A 224 -3.89 -4.91 -22.44
C VAL A 224 -4.63 -5.12 -23.74
N LYS A 225 -4.54 -4.20 -24.70
CA LYS A 225 -5.18 -4.36 -26.03
C LYS A 225 -4.62 -5.59 -26.74
N SER A 226 -3.29 -5.77 -26.72
CA SER A 226 -2.62 -6.95 -27.27
C SER A 226 -2.95 -8.23 -26.50
N PHE A 227 -3.10 -8.16 -25.18
CA PHE A 227 -3.50 -9.28 -24.35
C PHE A 227 -4.93 -9.74 -24.70
N ARG A 228 -5.87 -8.79 -24.80
CA ARG A 228 -7.27 -9.06 -25.11
C ARG A 228 -7.46 -9.74 -26.46
N SER A 229 -6.66 -9.39 -27.48
CA SER A 229 -6.75 -10.01 -28.79
C SER A 229 -6.31 -11.49 -28.84
N LYS A 230 -5.67 -11.97 -27.77
CA LYS A 230 -5.18 -13.36 -27.65
C LYS A 230 -6.11 -14.22 -26.82
N LEU A 231 -7.08 -13.63 -26.13
CA LEU A 231 -8.04 -14.39 -25.34
C LEU A 231 -9.08 -15.08 -26.24
N PRO A 232 -9.60 -16.24 -25.82
CA PRO A 232 -10.69 -16.89 -26.52
C PRO A 232 -11.93 -15.98 -26.65
N PRO A 233 -12.70 -16.04 -27.77
CA PRO A 233 -13.83 -15.15 -28.02
C PRO A 233 -14.95 -15.18 -26.98
N TRP A 234 -15.06 -16.28 -26.21
CA TRP A 234 -16.06 -16.45 -25.16
C TRP A 234 -15.68 -15.75 -23.84
N THR A 235 -14.46 -15.20 -23.72
CA THR A 235 -14.01 -14.53 -22.49
C THR A 235 -14.60 -13.12 -22.37
N GLY A 236 -15.19 -12.83 -21.21
CA GLY A 236 -15.56 -11.47 -20.81
C GLY A 236 -14.44 -10.83 -20.00
N LEU A 237 -13.72 -9.87 -20.57
CA LEU A 237 -12.65 -9.15 -19.88
C LEU A 237 -13.07 -7.71 -19.54
N ILE A 238 -13.09 -7.40 -18.25
CA ILE A 238 -13.07 -6.03 -17.74
C ILE A 238 -11.62 -5.73 -17.36
N ALA A 239 -11.02 -4.76 -18.03
CA ALA A 239 -9.62 -4.40 -17.81
C ALA A 239 -9.47 -2.92 -17.46
N SER A 240 -8.57 -2.67 -16.51
CA SER A 240 -8.07 -1.35 -16.15
C SER A 240 -6.55 -1.39 -16.03
N THR A 241 -5.93 -0.22 -16.11
CA THR A 241 -4.54 -0.02 -15.69
C THR A 241 -4.54 0.50 -14.25
N SER A 242 -3.70 -0.10 -13.41
CA SER A 242 -3.62 0.26 -12.00
C SER A 242 -2.17 0.37 -11.52
N THR A 243 -1.97 1.17 -10.50
CA THR A 243 -0.72 1.28 -9.74
C THR A 243 -0.92 0.79 -8.33
N TYR A 244 0.14 0.25 -7.73
CA TYR A 244 0.21 -0.13 -6.33
C TYR A 244 1.54 0.34 -5.75
N ASP A 245 1.49 1.20 -4.73
CA ASP A 245 2.65 1.70 -4.02
C ASP A 245 2.54 1.30 -2.54
N SER A 246 3.46 0.47 -2.06
CA SER A 246 3.57 0.08 -0.65
C SER A 246 4.68 0.87 0.04
N PHE A 247 4.44 1.26 1.30
CA PHE A 247 5.34 2.01 2.16
C PHE A 247 5.33 1.41 3.56
N GLU A 248 6.53 1.15 4.09
CA GLU A 248 6.75 0.97 5.53
C GLU A 248 6.96 2.38 6.11
N VAL A 249 6.13 2.81 7.06
CA VAL A 249 6.15 4.19 7.62
C VAL A 249 6.62 4.19 9.06
#